data_AF-A0A2M7J8F5-F1
#
_entry.id   AF-A0A2M7J8F5-F1
#
_cell.length_a   1.000
_cell.length_b   1.000
_cell.length_c   1.000
_cell.angle_alpha   90.00
_cell.angle_beta   90.00
_cell.angle_gamma   90.00
#
_symmetry.space_group_name_H-M   'P 1'
#
loop_
_entity.id
_entity.type
_entity.pdbx_description
1 polymer ?
#
loop_
_entity_poly.entity_id
_entity_poly.type
_entity_poly.pdbx_seq_one_letter_code
_entity_poly.pdbx_strand_id
1 'polypeptide(L)'
;MKKRSWLLFILIALLWWLNFYAKRRNTEIKLLPQTGIPRPSLEEIEAKEKALKEQLIEKARKIFRESKGREARDMDELIEEGLLRPDIF
;
A
#
# COMPACT_ATOMS: atom_id res chain seq x y z
N MET A 1 19.92 -44.39 29.49
CA MET A 1 20.86 -43.59 28.68
C MET A 1 21.67 -42.68 29.60
N LYS A 2 23.01 -42.63 29.45
CA LYS A 2 23.90 -41.88 30.36
C LYS A 2 23.58 -40.38 30.29
N LYS A 3 23.43 -39.71 31.44
CA LYS A 3 23.08 -38.26 31.57
C LYS A 3 23.92 -37.33 30.67
N ARG A 4 25.16 -37.74 30.36
CA ARG A 4 26.08 -37.04 29.44
C ARG A 4 25.58 -36.99 27.99
N SER A 5 24.94 -38.04 27.50
CA SER A 5 24.36 -38.06 26.14
C SER A 5 23.14 -37.16 26.03
N TRP A 6 22.37 -36.99 27.11
CA TRP A 6 21.21 -36.11 27.12
C TRP A 6 21.63 -34.62 27.08
N LEU A 7 22.70 -34.25 27.81
CA LEU A 7 23.28 -32.91 27.75
C LEU A 7 23.80 -32.57 26.34
N LEU A 8 24.41 -33.52 25.64
CA LEU A 8 24.85 -33.33 24.25
C LEU A 8 23.67 -33.09 23.31
N PHE A 9 22.57 -33.82 23.47
CA PHE A 9 21.34 -33.59 22.69
C PHE A 9 20.75 -32.20 22.92
N ILE A 10 20.72 -31.74 24.17
CA ILE A 10 20.26 -30.38 24.51
C ILE A 10 21.17 -29.33 23.87
N LEU A 11 22.49 -29.51 23.95
CA LEU A 11 23.46 -28.59 23.35
C LEU A 11 23.29 -28.48 21.84
N ILE A 12 23.11 -29.63 21.16
CA ILE A 12 22.89 -29.69 19.70
C ILE A 12 21.59 -28.99 19.33
N ALA A 13 20.51 -29.21 20.08
CA ALA A 13 19.23 -28.54 19.84
C ALA A 13 19.35 -27.01 20.01
N LEU A 14 20.10 -26.54 21.00
CA LEU A 14 20.33 -25.12 21.27
C LEU A 14 21.16 -24.44 20.18
N LEU A 15 22.22 -25.11 19.71
CA LEU A 15 23.03 -24.67 18.57
C LEU A 15 22.21 -24.59 17.29
N TRP A 16 21.35 -25.59 17.05
CA TRP A 16 20.46 -25.61 15.90
C TRP A 16 19.45 -24.46 15.94
N TRP A 17 18.86 -24.20 17.11
CA TRP A 17 17.93 -23.10 17.32
C TRP A 17 18.56 -21.73 17.06
N LEU A 18 19.77 -21.50 17.58
CA LEU A 18 20.52 -20.25 17.36
C LEU A 18 20.83 -20.04 15.87
N ASN A 19 21.29 -21.08 15.18
CA ASN A 19 21.66 -21.00 13.77
C ASN A 19 20.42 -20.79 12.88
N PHE A 20 19.30 -21.44 13.20
CA PHE A 20 18.03 -21.23 12.53
C PHE A 20 17.53 -19.78 12.67
N TYR A 21 17.57 -19.22 13.88
CA TYR A 21 17.11 -17.85 14.13
C TYR A 21 18.01 -16.80 13.49
N ALA A 22 19.33 -17.00 13.52
CA ALA A 22 20.29 -16.13 12.85
C ALA A 22 20.09 -16.11 11.33
N LYS A 23 19.86 -17.28 10.71
CA LYS A 23 19.59 -17.39 9.27
C LYS A 23 18.27 -16.71 8.89
N ARG A 24 17.22 -16.88 9.71
CA ARG A 24 15.91 -16.27 9.49
C ARG A 24 15.96 -14.74 9.51
N ARG A 25 16.61 -14.14 10.52
CA ARG A 25 16.76 -12.67 10.58
C ARG A 25 17.52 -12.10 9.38
N ASN A 26 18.59 -12.75 8.93
CA ASN A 26 19.33 -12.29 7.75
C ASN A 26 18.56 -12.42 6.43
N THR A 27 17.60 -13.35 6.36
CA THR A 27 16.79 -13.56 5.16
C THR A 27 15.64 -12.56 5.10
N GLU A 28 15.00 -12.25 6.23
CA GLU A 28 13.93 -11.25 6.31
C GLU A 28 14.43 -9.82 6.02
N ILE A 29 15.66 -9.46 6.44
CA ILE A 29 16.25 -8.13 6.15
C ILE A 29 16.58 -7.96 4.66
N LYS A 30 16.87 -9.04 3.92
CA LYS A 30 17.16 -8.99 2.47
C LYS A 30 15.91 -8.97 1.58
N LEU A 31 14.73 -9.24 2.13
CA LEU A 31 13.47 -9.29 1.39
C LEU A 31 12.72 -7.95 1.38
N LEU A 32 13.15 -6.97 2.16
CA LEU A 32 12.72 -5.60 1.96
C LEU A 32 13.48 -5.05 0.76
N PRO A 33 12.80 -4.73 -0.36
CA PRO A 33 13.46 -4.07 -1.45
C PRO A 33 14.06 -2.76 -0.89
N GLN A 34 15.38 -2.63 -0.91
CA GLN A 34 16.06 -1.34 -0.81
C GLN A 34 15.82 -0.53 -2.10
N THR A 35 14.57 -0.50 -2.56
CA THR A 35 14.13 0.38 -3.61
C THR A 35 14.28 1.79 -3.07
N GLY A 36 15.36 2.45 -3.49
CA GLY A 36 15.42 3.89 -3.56
C GLY A 36 14.28 4.34 -4.44
N ILE A 37 13.09 4.46 -3.85
CA ILE A 37 11.94 5.09 -4.47
C ILE A 37 12.43 6.50 -4.77
N PRO A 38 12.66 6.86 -6.05
CA PRO A 38 12.94 8.26 -6.37
C PRO A 38 11.74 9.03 -5.85
N ARG A 39 11.98 9.94 -4.90
CA ARG A 39 10.91 10.84 -4.47
C ARG A 39 10.55 11.64 -5.72
N PRO A 40 9.32 11.50 -6.26
CA PRO A 40 8.91 12.32 -7.39
C PRO A 40 9.09 13.79 -7.00
N SER A 41 9.49 14.62 -7.95
CA SER A 41 9.55 16.06 -7.73
C SER A 41 8.15 16.57 -7.34
N LEU A 42 8.08 17.69 -6.63
CA LEU A 42 6.79 18.29 -6.27
C LEU A 42 5.93 18.54 -7.53
N GLU A 43 6.55 18.94 -8.64
CA GLU A 43 5.90 19.14 -9.94
C GLU A 43 5.26 17.85 -10.48
N GLU A 44 5.93 16.70 -10.35
CA GLU A 44 5.36 15.41 -10.78
C GLU A 44 4.19 14.97 -9.90
N ILE A 45 4.21 15.32 -8.62
CA ILE A 45 3.10 15.04 -7.69
C ILE A 45 1.90 15.91 -8.04
N GLU A 46 2.10 17.20 -8.23
CA GLU A 46 1.05 18.14 -8.63
C GLU A 46 0.42 17.78 -9.97
N ALA A 47 1.25 17.39 -10.95
CA ALA A 47 0.75 16.93 -12.26
C ALA A 47 -0.12 15.67 -12.13
N LYS A 48 0.30 14.71 -11.29
CA LYS A 48 -0.49 13.50 -11.02
C LYS A 48 -1.77 13.80 -10.26
N GLU A 49 -1.74 14.71 -9.30
CA GLU A 49 -2.93 15.12 -8.55
C GLU A 49 -3.96 15.79 -9.46
N LYS A 50 -3.51 16.69 -10.34
CA LYS A 50 -4.38 17.34 -11.33
C LYS A 50 -5.00 16.31 -12.28
N ALA A 51 -4.20 15.41 -12.83
CA ALA A 51 -4.69 14.35 -13.72
C ALA A 51 -5.71 13.44 -13.01
N LEU A 52 -5.47 13.11 -11.73
CA LEU A 52 -6.40 12.32 -10.93
C LEU A 52 -7.72 13.07 -10.69
N LYS A 53 -7.67 14.37 -10.37
CA LYS A 53 -8.86 15.21 -10.19
C LYS A 53 -9.71 15.26 -11.46
N GLU A 54 -9.11 15.43 -12.62
CA GLU A 54 -9.80 15.42 -13.91
C GLU A 54 -10.51 14.07 -14.17
N GLN A 55 -9.82 12.95 -13.92
CA GLN A 55 -10.42 11.61 -14.06
C GLN A 55 -11.60 11.37 -13.11
N LEU A 56 -11.51 11.88 -11.87
CA LEU A 56 -12.59 11.77 -10.89
C LEU A 56 -13.84 12.55 -11.33
N ILE A 57 -13.66 13.76 -11.86
CA ILE A 57 -14.77 14.58 -12.40
C ILE A 57 -15.42 13.87 -13.59
N GLU A 58 -14.62 13.35 -14.53
CA GLU A 58 -15.15 12.63 -15.69
C GLU A 58 -15.96 11.40 -15.28
N LYS A 59 -15.44 10.63 -14.31
CA LYS A 59 -16.15 9.46 -13.77
C LYS A 59 -17.44 9.85 -13.05
N ALA A 60 -17.42 10.93 -12.27
CA ALA A 60 -18.61 11.44 -11.58
C ALA A 60 -19.69 11.86 -12.58
N ARG A 61 -19.32 12.60 -13.64
CA ARG A 61 -20.26 12.98 -14.72
C ARG A 61 -20.86 11.77 -15.42
N LYS A 62 -20.03 10.75 -15.71
CA LYS A 62 -20.51 9.51 -16.34
C LYS A 62 -21.54 8.79 -15.45
N ILE A 63 -21.24 8.63 -14.17
CA ILE A 63 -22.16 8.00 -13.21
C ILE A 63 -23.45 8.81 -13.09
N PHE A 64 -23.35 10.13 -13.00
CA PHE A 64 -24.50 11.02 -12.95
C PHE A 64 -25.38 10.85 -14.20
N ARG A 65 -24.77 10.82 -15.39
CA ARG A 65 -25.48 10.62 -16.65
C ARG A 65 -26.17 9.27 -16.73
N GLU A 66 -25.50 8.21 -16.29
CA GLU A 66 -26.08 6.86 -16.23
C GLU A 66 -27.26 6.79 -15.25
N SER A 67 -27.18 7.51 -14.12
CA SER A 67 -28.23 7.53 -13.10
C SER A 67 -29.43 8.40 -13.46
N LYS A 68 -29.20 9.60 -13.98
CA LYS A 68 -30.23 10.64 -14.20
C LYS A 68 -30.66 10.78 -15.66
N GLY A 69 -29.96 10.15 -16.60
CA GLY A 69 -30.24 10.22 -18.03
C GLY A 69 -29.93 11.58 -18.70
N ARG A 70 -29.23 12.48 -17.99
CA ARG A 70 -28.83 13.81 -18.48
C ARG A 70 -27.45 14.20 -17.95
N GLU A 71 -26.84 15.22 -18.55
CA GLU A 71 -25.60 15.81 -18.02
C GLU A 71 -25.87 16.60 -16.72
N ALA A 72 -24.85 16.66 -15.85
CA ALA A 72 -24.86 17.52 -14.67
C ALA A 72 -24.78 18.98 -15.09
N ARG A 73 -25.48 19.87 -14.37
CA ARG A 73 -25.51 21.32 -14.65
C ARG A 73 -24.20 21.98 -14.28
N ASP A 74 -23.66 21.59 -13.13
CA ASP A 74 -22.46 22.14 -12.52
C ASP A 74 -21.78 21.07 -11.64
N MET A 75 -20.66 21.46 -11.04
CA MET A 75 -19.92 20.59 -10.13
C MET A 75 -20.64 20.42 -8.79
N ASP A 76 -21.40 21.45 -8.37
CA ASP A 76 -22.17 21.44 -7.14
C ASP A 76 -23.24 20.34 -7.16
N GLU A 77 -23.93 20.13 -8.29
CA GLU A 77 -24.88 19.02 -8.46
C GLU A 77 -24.21 17.63 -8.30
N LEU A 78 -22.94 17.49 -8.68
CA LEU A 78 -22.19 16.24 -8.46
C LEU A 78 -21.79 16.06 -6.98
N ILE A 79 -21.57 17.16 -6.25
CA ILE A 79 -21.27 17.15 -4.82
C ILE A 79 -22.54 16.83 -4.01
N GLU A 80 -23.67 17.46 -4.34
CA GLU A 80 -24.97 17.23 -3.68
C GLU A 80 -25.43 15.78 -3.82
N GLU A 81 -25.20 15.16 -4.98
CA GLU A 81 -25.50 13.74 -5.22
C GLU A 81 -24.46 12.80 -4.59
N GLY A 82 -23.43 13.33 -3.91
CA GLY A 82 -22.40 12.55 -3.23
C GLY A 82 -21.41 11.85 -4.15
N LEU A 83 -21.34 12.25 -5.43
CA LEU A 83 -20.39 11.71 -6.40
C LEU A 83 -19.01 12.36 -6.29
N LEU A 84 -18.96 13.61 -5.81
CA LEU A 84 -17.75 14.34 -5.46
C LEU A 84 -17.78 14.76 -3.98
N ARG A 85 -16.60 14.95 -3.41
CA ARG A 85 -16.40 15.30 -2.01
C ARG A 85 -16.00 16.79 -1.91
N PRO A 86 -16.72 17.62 -1.13
CA PRO A 86 -16.52 19.09 -1.10
C PRO A 86 -15.21 19.52 -0.42
N ASP A 87 -14.55 18.62 0.31
CA ASP A 87 -13.25 18.84 0.93
C ASP A 87 -12.09 18.74 -0.09
N ILE A 88 -12.35 18.18 -1.27
CA ILE A 88 -11.34 17.91 -2.31
C ILE A 88 -11.52 18.84 -3.53
N PHE A 89 -12.76 19.30 -3.77
CA PHE A 89 -13.19 20.10 -4.92
C PHE A 89 -14.00 21.30 -4.46
#